data_AF-A0A2S6AZW8-F1
#
_entry.id   AF-A0A2S6AZW8-F1
#
_cell.length_a   1.000
_cell.length_b   1.000
_cell.length_c   1.000
_cell.angle_alpha   90.00
_cell.angle_beta   90.00
_cell.angle_gamma   90.00
#
_symmetry.space_group_name_H-M   'P 1'
#
loop_
_entity.id
_entity.type
_entity.pdbx_description
1 polymer ?
#
loop_
_entity_poly.entity_id
_entity_poly.type
_entity_poly.pdbx_seq_one_letter_code
_entity_poly.pdbx_strand_id
1 'polypeptide(L)' 'AGVSFNPEQLAEAITRKLPDFKIAYKPDSRQAIADSWPQSLDDAAATADWGWKARIGVDEMVDSMLANIDVSLGKAA' A
#
# COMPACT_ATOMS: atom_id res chain seq x y z
N ALA A 1 9.90 10.58 -4.22
CA ALA A 1 9.70 9.12 -4.07
C ALA A 1 8.23 8.80 -4.32
N GLY A 2 7.94 7.55 -4.70
CA GLY A 2 6.60 6.98 -4.60
C GLY A 2 6.11 6.88 -3.15
N VAL A 3 5.08 6.08 -2.92
CA VAL A 3 4.57 5.81 -1.57
C VAL A 3 5.25 4.56 -0.99
N SER A 4 5.77 4.67 0.24
CA SER A 4 6.30 3.57 1.03
C SER A 4 5.53 3.50 2.35
N PHE A 5 5.09 2.31 2.74
CA PHE A 5 4.39 2.07 3.99
C PHE A 5 4.64 0.65 4.48
N ASN A 6 4.50 0.45 5.78
CA ASN A 6 4.46 -0.89 6.37
C ASN A 6 3.00 -1.39 6.50
N PRO A 7 2.78 -2.69 6.81
CA PRO A 7 1.44 -3.25 6.97
C PRO A 7 0.58 -2.56 8.04
N GLU A 8 1.19 -2.07 9.12
CA GLU A 8 0.50 -1.39 10.22
C GLU A 8 -0.03 -0.02 9.79
N GLN A 9 0.77 0.78 9.09
CA GLN A 9 0.37 2.08 8.54
C GLN A 9 -0.79 1.96 7.55
N LEU A 10 -0.77 0.91 6.72
CA LEU A 10 -1.90 0.62 5.82
C LEU A 10 -3.15 0.21 6.62
N ALA A 11 -2.99 -0.63 7.65
CA ALA A 11 -4.10 -1.04 8.50
C ALA A 11 -4.72 0.16 9.23
N GLU A 12 -3.91 1.08 9.77
CA GLU A 12 -4.38 2.32 10.38
C GLU A 12 -5.17 3.18 9.39
N ALA A 13 -4.71 3.31 8.15
CA ALA A 13 -5.41 4.04 7.10
C ALA A 13 -6.77 3.42 6.77
N ILE A 14 -6.84 2.09 6.70
CA ILE A 14 -8.11 1.37 6.53
C ILE A 14 -9.01 1.57 7.76
N THR A 15 -8.48 1.47 8.97
CA THR A 15 -9.26 1.66 10.21
C THR A 15 -9.86 3.06 10.32
N ARG A 16 -9.19 4.10 9.82
CA ARG A 16 -9.78 5.47 9.74
C ARG A 16 -11.07 5.52 8.92
N LYS A 17 -11.23 4.62 7.94
CA LYS A 17 -12.42 4.53 7.07
C LYS A 17 -13.41 3.45 7.53
N LEU A 18 -12.90 2.38 8.13
CA LEU A 18 -13.64 1.23 8.65
C LEU A 18 -13.18 0.94 10.09
N PRO A 19 -13.78 1.56 11.12
CA PRO A 19 -13.30 1.50 12.51
C PRO A 19 -13.18 0.08 13.09
N ASP A 20 -14.00 -0.84 12.59
CA ASP A 20 -14.01 -2.25 13.03
C ASP A 20 -12.96 -3.11 12.35
N PHE A 21 -12.22 -2.58 11.37
CA PHE A 21 -11.14 -3.31 10.71
C PHE A 21 -10.06 -3.71 11.71
N LYS A 22 -9.67 -4.99 11.65
CA LYS A 22 -8.57 -5.58 12.44
C LYS A 22 -7.65 -6.35 11.51
N ILE A 23 -6.36 -6.26 11.79
CA ILE A 23 -5.32 -7.02 11.10
C ILE A 23 -4.62 -7.94 12.09
N ALA A 24 -4.26 -9.14 11.64
CA ALA A 24 -3.44 -10.09 12.39
C ALA A 24 -2.20 -10.44 11.56
N TYR A 25 -1.09 -10.67 12.24
CA TYR A 25 0.18 -10.96 11.60
C TYR A 25 0.59 -12.41 11.87
N LYS A 26 0.78 -13.16 10.79
CA LYS A 26 1.40 -14.49 10.81
C LYS A 26 2.41 -14.53 9.68
N PRO A 27 3.62 -13.97 9.87
CA PRO A 27 4.66 -13.97 8.86
C PRO A 27 4.96 -15.39 8.37
N ASP A 28 5.24 -15.52 7.07
CA ASP A 28 5.65 -16.76 6.44
C ASP A 28 6.97 -16.55 5.68
N SER A 29 7.34 -17.50 4.82
CA SER A 29 8.58 -17.45 4.04
C SER A 29 8.72 -16.19 3.18
N ARG A 30 7.62 -15.50 2.86
CA ARG A 30 7.65 -14.24 2.09
C ARG A 30 8.23 -13.08 2.88
N GLN A 31 8.28 -13.15 4.21
CA GLN A 31 8.92 -12.11 5.01
C GLN A 31 10.41 -11.97 4.67
N ALA A 32 11.12 -13.08 4.50
CA ALA A 32 12.54 -13.05 4.10
C ALA A 32 12.75 -12.44 2.71
N ILE A 33 11.76 -12.57 1.81
CA ILE A 33 11.77 -11.91 0.50
C ILE A 33 11.56 -10.41 0.68
N ALA A 34 10.57 -10.00 1.49
CA ALA A 34 10.29 -8.59 1.76
C ALA A 34 11.47 -7.90 2.45
N ASP A 35 12.13 -8.56 3.40
CA ASP A 35 13.31 -8.05 4.11
C ASP A 35 14.52 -7.84 3.20
N SER A 36 14.54 -8.50 2.03
CA SER A 36 15.61 -8.33 1.04
C SER A 36 15.41 -7.10 0.13
N TRP A 37 14.22 -6.50 0.11
CA TRP A 37 13.89 -5.38 -0.75
C TRP A 37 14.16 -4.02 -0.09
N PRO A 38 14.45 -2.96 -0.86
CA PRO A 38 14.60 -1.62 -0.31
C PRO A 38 13.27 -1.10 0.24
N GLN A 39 13.32 -0.39 1.37
CA GLN A 39 12.12 0.19 2.00
C GLN A 39 11.60 1.44 1.27
N SER A 40 12.48 2.11 0.52
CA SER A 40 12.15 3.27 -0.33
C SER A 40 13.11 3.35 -1.50
N LEU A 41 12.69 4.03 -2.56
CA LEU A 41 13.52 4.29 -3.73
C LEU A 41 13.83 5.78 -3.84
N ASP A 42 15.07 6.09 -4.22
CA ASP A 42 15.43 7.41 -4.71
C ASP A 42 14.93 7.55 -6.16
N ASP A 43 14.03 8.49 -6.39
CA ASP A 43 13.45 8.80 -7.69
C ASP A 43 13.89 10.18 -8.22
N ALA A 44 14.96 10.77 -7.65
CA ALA A 44 15.45 12.09 -8.04
C ALA A 44 15.77 12.18 -9.54
N ALA A 45 16.33 11.13 -10.14
CA ALA A 45 16.61 11.08 -11.58
C ALA A 45 15.33 11.20 -12.41
N ALA A 46 14.27 10.44 -12.08
CA ALA A 46 12.99 10.51 -12.76
C ALA A 46 12.30 11.89 -12.59
N THR A 47 12.41 12.47 -11.39
CA THR A 47 11.91 13.82 -11.13
C THR A 47 12.65 14.87 -11.96
N ALA A 48 13.97 14.77 -12.08
CA ALA A 48 14.79 15.70 -12.86
C ALA A 48 14.58 15.55 -14.37
N ASP A 49 14.57 14.31 -14.88
CA ASP A 49 14.58 14.03 -16.32
C ASP A 49 13.22 14.31 -16.98
N TRP A 50 12.12 13.97 -16.30
CA TRP A 50 10.78 14.03 -16.91
C TRP A 50 9.68 14.47 -15.94
N GLY A 51 10.05 15.07 -14.80
CA GLY A 51 9.09 15.70 -13.90
C GLY A 51 8.22 14.71 -13.13
N TRP A 52 8.71 13.49 -12.90
CA TRP A 52 8.00 12.52 -12.06
C TRP A 52 7.65 13.10 -10.69
N LYS A 53 6.37 12.93 -10.30
CA LYS A 53 5.86 13.29 -8.99
C LYS A 53 4.74 12.33 -8.59
N ALA A 54 4.93 11.64 -7.47
CA ALA A 54 3.86 10.85 -6.85
C ALA A 54 2.69 11.76 -6.47
N ARG A 55 1.46 11.31 -6.79
CA ARG A 55 0.23 12.09 -6.56
C ARG A 55 -0.72 11.45 -5.57
N ILE A 56 -0.51 10.16 -5.26
CA ILE A 56 -1.41 9.35 -4.46
C ILE A 56 -0.61 8.88 -3.25
N GLY A 57 -1.06 9.27 -2.05
CA GLY A 57 -0.55 8.76 -0.78
C GLY A 57 -1.33 7.54 -0.32
N VAL A 58 -1.05 7.09 0.90
CA VAL A 58 -1.70 5.89 1.48
C VAL A 58 -3.20 6.12 1.66
N ASP A 59 -3.61 7.30 2.15
CA ASP A 59 -5.01 7.60 2.42
C ASP A 59 -5.84 7.68 1.13
N GLU A 60 -5.34 8.38 0.09
CA GLU A 60 -6.03 8.48 -1.20
C GLU A 60 -6.11 7.11 -1.90
N MET A 61 -5.06 6.30 -1.77
CA MET A 61 -5.06 4.93 -2.27
C MET A 61 -6.13 4.08 -1.56
N VAL A 62 -6.20 4.12 -0.23
CA VAL A 62 -7.19 3.37 0.54
C VAL A 62 -8.61 3.79 0.19
N ASP A 63 -8.88 5.08 0.08
CA ASP A 63 -10.20 5.60 -0.34
C ASP A 63 -10.60 5.07 -1.73
N SER A 64 -9.69 5.15 -2.69
CA SER A 64 -9.95 4.66 -4.04
C SER A 64 -10.19 3.14 -4.06
N MET A 65 -9.42 2.36 -3.29
CA MET A 65 -9.53 0.90 -3.28
C MET A 65 -10.82 0.43 -2.63
N LEU A 66 -11.22 1.02 -1.50
CA LEU A 66 -12.49 0.69 -0.82
C LEU A 66 -13.71 1.04 -1.68
N ALA A 67 -13.62 2.09 -2.50
CA ALA A 67 -14.72 2.50 -3.38
C ALA A 67 -14.88 1.63 -4.64
N ASN A 68 -13.81 0.99 -5.12
CA ASN A 68 -13.79 0.40 -6.46
C ASN A 68 -13.50 -1.11 -6.52
N ILE A 69 -13.06 -1.74 -5.43
CA ILE A 69 -12.86 -3.20 -5.42
C ILE A 69 -14.19 -3.90 -5.18
N ASP A 70 -14.70 -4.55 -6.23
CA ASP A 70 -15.84 -5.45 -6.11
C ASP A 70 -15.41 -6.81 -5.55
N VAL A 71 -15.73 -7.04 -4.28
CA VAL A 71 -15.41 -8.26 -3.55
C VAL A 71 -16.23 -9.48 -4.00
N SER A 72 -17.28 -9.29 -4.82
CA SER A 72 -18.07 -10.40 -5.36
C SER A 72 -17.32 -11.17 -6.47
N LEU A 73 -16.38 -10.52 -7.16
CA LEU A 73 -15.60 -11.10 -8.26
C LEU A 73 -14.61 -12.18 -7.80
N GLY A 74 -14.21 -12.18 -6.52
CA GLY A 74 -13.32 -13.20 -5.94
C GLY A 74 -14.00 -14.51 -5.55
N LYS A 75 -15.34 -14.60 -5.59
CA LYS A 75 -16.09 -15.82 -5.27
C LYS A 75 -16.29 -16.76 -6.46
N ALA A 76 -15.86 -16.37 -7.65
CA ALA A 76 -16.01 -17.12 -8.90
C ALA A 76 -14.80 -18.00 -9.26
N ALA A 77 -13.80 -18.12 -8.37
CA ALA A 77 -12.59 -18.93 -8.56
C ALA A 77 -12.52 -20.06 -7.53
#